data_AF-A0A7Y1VD63-F1
#
_entry.id   AF-A0A7Y1VD63-F1
#
_cell.length_a   1.000
_cell.length_b   1.000
_cell.length_c   1.000
_cell.angle_alpha   90.00
_cell.angle_beta   90.00
_cell.angle_gamma   90.00
#
_symmetry.space_group_name_H-M   'P 1'
#
loop_
_entity.id
_entity.type
_entity.pdbx_description
1 polymer ?
#
loop_
_entity_poly.entity_id
_entity_poly.type
_entity_poly.pdbx_seq_one_letter_code
_entity_poly.pdbx_strand_id
1 'polypeptide(L)'
;VLQNTYQLILKGNSSIYQHIWANSITSLSKKTVSSTSWDTPGIVAFKDEPFAFELRTNIKAPVVTIGESIIVPIKRDRNISSLWKGKTYPRKIGWNQLRIEQDSLSTFHYYVTDSLKWTSLKAFDKIRSNRFHFRDDTVAENIENEVKQPIDLLWFFFFFLISIGYLWLEPKL
;
A
#
# COMPACT_ATOMS: atom_id res chain seq x y z
N VAL A 1 29.05 2.74 38.15
CA VAL A 1 28.01 3.20 39.11
C VAL A 1 28.56 4.43 39.81
N LEU A 2 27.90 5.59 39.69
CA LEU A 2 28.28 6.80 40.43
C LEU A 2 27.86 6.63 41.89
N GLN A 3 28.79 6.82 42.84
CA GLN A 3 28.50 6.73 44.27
C GLN A 3 28.84 8.05 44.96
N ASN A 4 28.05 8.43 45.96
CA ASN A 4 28.30 9.59 46.84
C ASN A 4 28.32 10.98 46.17
N THR A 5 27.62 11.18 45.04
CA THR A 5 27.54 12.49 44.36
C THR A 5 26.90 13.59 45.21
N TYR A 6 26.15 13.25 46.27
CA TYR A 6 25.59 14.21 47.23
C TYR A 6 26.69 14.94 48.03
N GLN A 7 27.87 14.33 48.21
CA GLN A 7 28.99 14.96 48.91
C GLN A 7 29.59 16.13 48.12
N LEU A 8 29.42 16.15 46.80
CA LEU A 8 29.88 17.26 45.95
C LEU A 8 29.09 18.54 46.26
N ILE A 9 27.78 18.42 46.52
CA ILE A 9 26.95 19.54 46.97
C ILE A 9 27.38 20.01 48.37
N LEU A 10 27.61 19.07 49.30
CA LEU A 10 28.03 19.39 50.67
C LEU A 10 29.43 20.04 50.74
N LYS A 11 30.30 19.76 49.76
CA LYS A 11 31.62 20.39 49.61
C LYS A 11 31.59 21.70 48.82
N GLY A 12 30.41 22.22 48.48
CA GLY A 12 30.24 23.48 47.74
C GLY A 12 30.54 23.39 46.24
N ASN A 13 30.76 22.18 45.70
CA ASN A 13 31.12 21.96 44.30
C ASN A 13 29.88 21.68 43.44
N SER A 14 28.99 22.66 43.38
CA SER A 14 27.69 22.56 42.70
C SER A 14 27.83 22.48 41.17
N SER A 15 28.86 23.09 40.59
CA SER A 15 29.10 23.09 39.14
C SER A 15 29.43 21.70 38.60
N ILE A 16 30.31 20.96 39.27
CA ILE A 16 30.66 19.59 38.88
C ILE A 16 29.46 18.65 39.06
N TYR A 17 28.69 18.82 40.14
CA TYR A 17 27.45 18.08 40.34
C TYR A 17 26.46 18.30 39.19
N GLN A 18 26.22 19.56 38.82
CA GLN A 18 25.32 19.91 37.72
C GLN A 18 25.78 19.31 36.40
N HIS A 19 27.07 19.35 36.08
CA HIS A 19 27.60 18.80 34.84
C HIS A 19 27.42 17.27 34.74
N ILE A 20 27.65 16.55 35.83
CA ILE A 20 27.48 15.08 35.87
C ILE A 20 26.01 14.69 35.66
N TRP A 21 25.10 15.36 36.36
CA TRP A 21 23.67 15.09 36.26
C TRP A 21 23.06 15.59 34.95
N ALA A 22 23.51 16.73 34.42
CA ALA A 22 23.10 17.20 33.11
C ALA A 22 23.42 16.18 32.02
N ASN A 23 24.67 15.68 31.94
CA ASN A 23 25.01 14.66 30.94
C ASN A 23 24.20 13.36 31.11
N SER A 24 24.01 12.91 32.34
CA SER A 24 23.24 11.69 32.64
C SER A 24 21.75 11.86 32.28
N ILE A 25 21.14 12.99 32.63
CA ILE A 25 19.75 13.29 32.31
C ILE A 25 19.58 13.55 30.81
N THR A 26 20.49 14.26 30.16
CA THR A 26 20.44 14.52 28.71
C THR A 26 20.56 13.24 27.91
N SER A 27 21.44 12.30 28.30
CA SER A 27 21.54 10.99 27.65
C SER A 27 20.32 10.09 27.86
N LEU A 28 19.60 10.24 28.99
CA LEU A 28 18.35 9.55 29.27
C LEU A 28 17.11 10.30 28.75
N SER A 29 17.26 11.58 28.39
CA SER A 29 16.15 12.38 27.92
C SER A 29 15.68 11.84 26.58
N LYS A 30 14.37 11.57 26.49
CA LYS A 30 13.75 11.08 25.27
C LYS A 30 13.92 12.16 24.20
N LYS A 31 14.78 11.93 23.19
CA LYS A 31 14.82 12.76 21.98
C LYS A 31 13.37 12.94 21.53
N THR A 32 12.94 14.18 21.34
CA THR A 32 11.60 14.53 20.87
C THR A 32 11.28 13.64 19.68
N VAL A 33 10.43 12.65 19.90
CA VAL A 33 9.97 11.74 18.87
C VAL A 33 9.09 12.60 17.99
N SER A 34 9.61 13.01 16.83
CA SER A 34 8.81 13.78 15.88
C SER A 34 7.50 13.03 15.68
N SER A 35 6.38 13.70 15.92
CA SER A 35 5.04 13.12 15.90
C SER A 35 4.57 12.81 14.47
N THR A 36 5.51 12.54 13.58
CA THR A 36 5.38 12.62 12.14
C THR A 36 5.87 11.29 11.57
N SER A 37 4.97 10.54 10.94
CA SER A 37 5.29 9.26 10.31
C SER A 37 4.85 9.29 8.85
N TRP A 38 5.72 8.81 7.98
CA TRP A 38 5.49 8.71 6.54
C TRP A 38 5.15 7.27 6.19
N ASP A 39 4.10 7.09 5.40
CA ASP A 39 3.65 5.79 4.94
C ASP A 39 3.51 5.84 3.41
N THR A 40 4.20 4.94 2.72
CA THR A 40 4.30 4.94 1.25
C THR A 40 4.25 3.51 0.74
N PRO A 41 3.72 3.29 -0.47
CA PRO A 41 3.67 1.96 -1.08
C PRO A 41 5.07 1.39 -1.37
N GLY A 42 6.11 2.23 -1.40
CA GLY A 42 7.50 1.82 -1.58
C GLY A 42 8.47 3.01 -1.62
N ILE A 43 9.77 2.70 -1.63
CA ILE A 43 10.86 3.69 -1.64
C ILE A 43 11.21 4.14 -3.08
N VAL A 44 10.69 3.43 -4.09
CA VAL A 44 10.98 3.71 -5.51
C VAL A 44 9.79 4.40 -6.17
N ALA A 45 10.07 5.52 -6.83
CA ALA A 45 9.14 6.25 -7.67
C ALA A 45 9.66 6.32 -9.11
N PHE A 46 8.77 6.61 -10.06
CA PHE A 46 9.12 6.74 -11.47
C PHE A 46 8.97 8.19 -11.92
N LYS A 47 9.86 8.60 -12.83
CA LYS A 47 9.83 9.94 -13.41
C LYS A 47 8.46 10.20 -14.07
N ASP A 48 7.89 11.38 -13.81
CA ASP A 48 6.61 11.86 -14.36
C ASP A 48 5.41 10.96 -14.04
N GLU A 49 5.57 10.03 -13.10
CA GLU A 49 4.52 9.11 -12.66
C GLU A 49 3.97 9.49 -11.29
N PRO A 50 2.70 9.13 -11.03
CA PRO A 50 2.06 9.40 -9.76
C PRO A 50 2.70 8.65 -8.59
N PHE A 51 3.26 9.36 -7.62
CA PHE A 51 3.71 8.80 -6.36
C PHE A 51 2.79 9.25 -5.21
N ALA A 52 1.99 8.31 -4.70
CA ALA A 52 1.09 8.54 -3.57
C ALA A 52 1.83 8.31 -2.24
N PHE A 53 1.57 9.18 -1.27
CA PHE A 53 2.09 9.04 0.09
C PHE A 53 1.02 9.42 1.11
N GLU A 54 1.15 8.83 2.29
CA GLU A 54 0.38 9.18 3.47
C GLU A 54 1.31 9.75 4.54
N LEU A 55 0.82 10.76 5.23
CA LEU A 55 1.53 11.49 6.26
C LEU A 55 0.67 11.48 7.53
N ARG A 56 1.18 10.91 8.60
CA ARG A 56 0.56 10.95 9.92
C ARG A 56 1.25 12.01 10.77
N THR A 57 0.56 13.08 11.11
CA THR A 57 1.10 14.17 11.94
C THR A 57 0.02 14.86 12.78
N ASN A 58 0.42 15.39 13.94
CA ASN A 58 -0.47 16.17 14.81
C ASN A 58 -0.51 17.68 14.45
N ILE A 59 0.22 18.10 13.42
CA ILE A 59 0.22 19.47 12.91
C ILE A 59 -1.13 19.74 12.22
N LYS A 60 -1.82 20.82 12.61
CA LYS A 60 -3.19 21.13 12.14
C LYS A 60 -3.29 21.43 10.64
N ALA A 61 -2.22 21.92 10.03
CA ALA A 61 -2.13 22.25 8.60
C ALA A 61 -0.68 22.06 8.11
N PRO A 62 -0.23 20.80 7.90
CA PRO A 62 1.14 20.54 7.49
C PRO A 62 1.34 20.99 6.04
N VAL A 63 2.48 21.61 5.75
CA VAL A 63 2.87 21.98 4.38
C VAL A 63 3.99 21.04 3.96
N VAL A 64 3.71 20.20 2.95
CA VAL A 64 4.70 19.25 2.42
C VAL A 64 5.40 19.87 1.22
N THR A 65 6.72 19.87 1.24
CA THR A 65 7.54 20.32 0.12
C THR A 65 8.46 19.23 -0.41
N ILE A 66 8.81 19.34 -1.69
CA ILE A 66 9.79 18.49 -2.37
C ILE A 66 11.02 19.32 -2.73
N GLY A 67 12.19 18.76 -2.41
CA GLY A 67 13.47 19.33 -2.82
C GLY A 67 13.65 20.75 -2.28
N GLU A 68 13.88 21.72 -3.16
CA GLU A 68 14.24 23.09 -2.78
C GLU A 68 13.06 23.93 -2.29
N SER A 69 11.82 23.71 -2.77
CA SER A 69 10.60 24.43 -2.29
C SER A 69 9.31 24.13 -3.06
N ILE A 70 9.18 22.98 -3.73
CA ILE A 70 7.93 22.67 -4.48
C ILE A 70 6.86 22.21 -3.50
N ILE A 71 5.79 22.99 -3.32
CA ILE A 71 4.66 22.64 -2.45
C ILE A 71 3.83 21.53 -3.10
N VAL A 72 3.57 20.47 -2.34
CA VAL A 72 2.72 19.36 -2.77
C VAL A 72 1.33 19.53 -2.14
N PRO A 73 0.26 19.52 -2.94
CA PRO A 73 -1.09 19.55 -2.40
C PRO A 73 -1.38 18.25 -1.64
N ILE A 74 -1.83 18.40 -0.39
CA ILE A 74 -2.24 17.30 0.46
C ILE A 74 -3.68 17.50 0.92
N LYS A 75 -4.36 16.41 1.24
CA LYS A 75 -5.73 16.39 1.72
C LYS A 75 -5.82 15.60 3.01
N ARG A 76 -6.47 16.18 4.02
CA ARG A 76 -6.74 15.50 5.29
C ARG A 76 -7.78 14.39 5.10
N ASP A 77 -7.58 13.27 5.76
CA ASP A 77 -8.57 12.20 5.83
C ASP A 77 -9.80 12.67 6.63
N ARG A 78 -10.99 12.19 6.26
CA ARG A 78 -12.25 12.60 6.93
C ARG A 78 -12.42 11.92 8.29
N ASN A 79 -11.91 10.70 8.44
CA ASN A 79 -12.13 9.88 9.62
C ASN A 79 -10.98 10.06 10.62
N ILE A 80 -9.74 10.24 10.13
CA ILE A 80 -8.54 10.30 10.96
C ILE A 80 -7.95 11.71 10.90
N SER A 81 -8.00 12.42 12.02
CA SER A 81 -7.59 13.83 12.08
C SER A 81 -6.11 14.07 11.81
N SER A 82 -5.26 13.12 12.19
CA SER A 82 -3.81 13.18 12.02
C SER A 82 -3.33 12.63 10.67
N LEU A 83 -4.23 12.09 9.83
CA LEU A 83 -3.85 11.46 8.56
C LEU A 83 -4.05 12.44 7.40
N TRP A 84 -3.01 12.57 6.58
CA TRP A 84 -2.98 13.39 5.38
C TRP A 84 -2.53 12.53 4.20
N LYS A 85 -3.14 12.74 3.04
CA LYS A 85 -2.84 12.00 1.81
C LYS A 85 -2.41 12.98 0.74
N GLY A 86 -1.33 12.65 0.05
CA GLY A 86 -0.75 13.50 -0.99
C GLY A 86 -0.34 12.69 -2.21
N LYS A 87 -0.20 13.39 -3.33
CA LYS A 87 0.26 12.81 -4.58
C LYS A 87 1.24 13.74 -5.23
N THR A 88 2.42 13.23 -5.56
CA THR A 88 3.46 13.98 -6.26
C THR A 88 3.86 13.34 -7.58
N TYR A 89 4.48 14.14 -8.45
CA TYR A 89 4.99 13.74 -9.76
C TYR A 89 6.46 14.15 -9.84
N PRO A 90 7.39 13.28 -9.43
CA PRO A 90 8.80 13.61 -9.40
C PRO A 90 9.36 13.73 -10.84
N ARG A 91 10.05 14.84 -11.11
CA ARG A 91 10.63 15.13 -12.43
C ARG A 91 12.13 14.79 -12.54
N LYS A 92 12.84 14.87 -11.41
CA LYS A 92 14.28 14.67 -11.34
C LYS A 92 14.60 13.23 -10.95
N ILE A 93 15.37 12.55 -11.79
CA ILE A 93 15.89 11.20 -11.52
C ILE A 93 16.94 11.27 -10.41
N GLY A 94 16.95 10.28 -9.53
CA GLY A 94 17.85 10.16 -8.38
C GLY A 94 17.13 10.27 -7.04
N TRP A 95 17.91 10.52 -5.99
CA TRP A 95 17.38 10.72 -4.65
C TRP A 95 16.58 12.00 -4.56
N ASN A 96 15.35 11.87 -4.07
CA ASN A 96 14.44 12.95 -3.78
C ASN A 96 13.99 12.86 -2.31
N GLN A 97 13.48 13.98 -1.81
CA GLN A 97 13.06 14.08 -0.41
C GLN A 97 11.74 14.83 -0.28
N LEU A 98 10.87 14.33 0.58
CA LEU A 98 9.66 14.97 1.09
C LEU A 98 9.95 15.49 2.49
N ARG A 99 9.62 16.75 2.75
CA ARG A 99 9.82 17.38 4.07
C ARG A 99 8.59 18.19 4.45
N ILE A 100 8.42 18.41 5.75
CA ILE A 100 7.39 19.30 6.29
C ILE A 100 8.05 20.63 6.63
N GLU A 101 7.50 21.77 6.18
CA GLU A 101 8.10 23.06 6.47
C GLU A 101 8.14 23.36 7.98
N GLN A 102 7.10 22.95 8.70
CA GLN A 102 6.99 23.14 10.15
C GLN A 102 7.82 22.14 10.99
N ASP A 103 8.40 21.11 10.37
CA ASP A 103 9.22 20.11 11.07
C ASP A 103 10.40 19.67 10.17
N SER A 104 11.55 20.30 10.42
CA SER A 104 12.77 20.06 9.66
C SER A 104 13.42 18.70 9.93
N LEU A 105 13.02 18.00 11.00
CA LEU A 105 13.60 16.69 11.37
C LEU A 105 12.90 15.54 10.67
N SER A 106 11.68 15.75 10.16
CA SER A 106 10.85 14.70 9.58
C SER A 106 10.93 14.68 8.05
N THR A 107 12.06 14.23 7.53
CA THR A 107 12.30 14.09 6.08
C THR A 107 12.16 12.64 5.63
N PHE A 108 11.44 12.41 4.54
CA PHE A 108 11.32 11.11 3.88
C PHE A 108 12.08 11.09 2.57
N HIS A 109 12.98 10.12 2.40
CA HIS A 109 13.80 9.96 1.20
C HIS A 109 13.26 8.84 0.31
N TYR A 110 13.19 9.10 -0.99
CA TYR A 110 12.77 8.13 -1.99
C TYR A 110 13.60 8.27 -3.27
N TYR A 111 13.72 7.18 -4.01
CA TYR A 111 14.53 7.12 -5.23
C TYR A 111 13.65 7.18 -6.47
N VAL A 112 13.93 8.14 -7.35
CA VAL A 112 13.21 8.33 -8.61
C VAL A 112 14.04 7.74 -9.74
N THR A 113 13.47 6.82 -10.49
CA THR A 113 14.13 6.15 -11.61
C THR A 113 13.37 6.34 -12.92
N ASP A 114 14.02 6.00 -14.02
CA ASP A 114 13.36 5.91 -15.33
C ASP A 114 12.47 4.66 -15.38
N SER A 115 11.30 4.81 -16.01
CA SER A 115 10.30 3.77 -16.19
C SER A 115 10.84 2.52 -16.92
N LEU A 116 11.79 2.72 -17.84
CA LEU A 116 12.32 1.66 -18.71
C LEU A 116 13.22 0.66 -17.99
N LYS A 117 13.89 1.07 -16.90
CA LYS A 117 14.89 0.22 -16.22
C LYS A 117 14.28 -0.84 -15.29
N TRP A 118 13.00 -0.73 -14.96
CA TRP A 118 12.35 -1.53 -13.90
C TRP A 118 11.03 -2.13 -14.35
N THR A 119 10.95 -2.51 -15.62
CA THR A 119 9.78 -3.16 -16.24
C THR A 119 9.37 -4.43 -15.48
N SER A 120 10.33 -5.24 -15.02
CA SER A 120 10.05 -6.47 -14.26
C SER A 120 9.37 -6.19 -12.91
N LEU A 121 9.80 -5.16 -12.18
CA LEU A 121 9.18 -4.78 -10.90
C LEU A 121 7.75 -4.27 -11.13
N LYS A 122 7.56 -3.39 -12.13
CA LYS A 122 6.23 -2.92 -12.53
C LYS A 122 5.30 -4.06 -12.94
N ALA A 123 5.82 -5.00 -13.73
CA ALA A 123 5.07 -6.17 -14.17
C ALA A 123 4.65 -7.02 -12.96
N PHE A 124 5.57 -7.26 -12.02
CA PHE A 124 5.28 -7.99 -10.80
C PHE A 124 4.20 -7.31 -9.95
N ASP A 125 4.33 -6.01 -9.69
CA ASP A 125 3.35 -5.26 -8.90
C ASP A 125 1.98 -5.21 -9.59
N LYS A 126 1.95 -5.08 -10.92
CA LYS A 126 0.71 -5.12 -11.71
C LYS A 126 0.05 -6.50 -11.65
N ILE A 127 0.81 -7.58 -11.81
CA ILE A 127 0.31 -8.95 -11.69
C ILE A 127 -0.24 -9.18 -10.28
N ARG A 128 0.48 -8.73 -9.25
CA ARG A 128 0.05 -8.86 -7.85
C ARG A 128 -1.25 -8.10 -7.60
N SER A 129 -1.32 -6.83 -8.00
CA SER A 129 -2.50 -5.98 -7.83
C SER A 129 -3.71 -6.54 -8.59
N ASN A 130 -3.51 -6.96 -9.84
CA ASN A 130 -4.56 -7.62 -10.63
C ASN A 130 -5.02 -8.92 -9.98
N ARG A 131 -4.11 -9.76 -9.50
CA ARG A 131 -4.49 -11.00 -8.81
C ARG A 131 -5.35 -10.73 -7.59
N PHE A 132 -5.09 -9.69 -6.81
CA PHE A 132 -5.94 -9.35 -5.66
C PHE A 132 -7.29 -8.75 -6.08
N HIS A 133 -7.31 -7.91 -7.12
CA HIS A 133 -8.53 -7.24 -7.57
C HIS A 133 -9.48 -8.15 -8.35
N PHE A 134 -8.92 -9.10 -9.11
CA PHE A 134 -9.66 -10.08 -9.91
C PHE A 134 -9.60 -11.48 -9.31
N ARG A 135 -9.16 -11.63 -8.05
CA ARG A 135 -9.45 -12.82 -7.22
C ARG A 135 -10.89 -12.70 -6.75
N ASP A 136 -11.76 -12.79 -7.72
CA ASP A 136 -13.17 -12.96 -7.46
C ASP A 136 -13.39 -14.46 -7.57
N ASP A 137 -13.89 -15.07 -6.49
CA ASP A 137 -14.43 -16.46 -6.46
C ASP A 137 -15.68 -16.59 -7.37
N THR A 138 -15.91 -15.63 -8.26
CA THR A 138 -17.03 -15.46 -9.18
C THR A 138 -16.68 -15.78 -10.63
N VAL A 139 -15.43 -16.13 -10.93
CA VAL A 139 -15.21 -17.18 -11.94
C VAL A 139 -15.59 -18.50 -11.27
N ALA A 140 -16.88 -18.62 -10.92
CA ALA A 140 -17.55 -19.87 -11.15
C ALA A 140 -17.24 -20.15 -12.61
N GLU A 141 -16.28 -21.04 -12.84
CA GLU A 141 -16.18 -21.70 -14.12
C GLU A 141 -17.64 -22.03 -14.45
N ASN A 142 -18.13 -21.54 -15.59
CA ASN A 142 -19.21 -22.22 -16.25
C ASN A 142 -18.63 -23.60 -16.61
N ILE A 143 -18.43 -24.45 -15.61
CA ILE A 143 -18.55 -25.88 -15.74
C ILE A 143 -20.03 -25.97 -16.11
N GLU A 144 -20.28 -25.90 -17.42
CA GLU A 144 -21.50 -26.44 -17.99
C GLU A 144 -21.56 -27.85 -17.42
N ASN A 145 -22.35 -28.02 -16.36
CA ASN A 145 -22.64 -29.32 -15.83
C ASN A 145 -23.37 -30.01 -16.97
N GLU A 146 -22.64 -30.81 -17.75
CA GLU A 146 -23.22 -31.75 -18.70
C GLU A 146 -24.00 -32.78 -17.87
N VAL A 147 -25.20 -32.39 -17.47
CA VAL A 147 -26.14 -33.30 -16.83
C VAL A 147 -26.62 -34.22 -17.94
N LYS A 148 -26.14 -35.46 -17.92
CA LYS A 148 -26.65 -36.52 -18.80
C LYS A 148 -28.14 -36.70 -18.53
N GLN A 149 -28.96 -36.09 -19.37
CA GLN A 149 -30.40 -36.29 -19.31
C GLN A 149 -30.73 -37.63 -19.98
N PRO A 150 -31.54 -38.49 -19.33
CA PRO A 150 -32.02 -39.70 -19.98
C PRO A 150 -32.87 -39.30 -21.19
N ILE A 151 -32.55 -39.86 -22.36
CA ILE A 151 -33.34 -39.67 -23.57
C ILE A 151 -34.74 -40.25 -23.33
N ASP A 152 -35.76 -39.45 -23.63
CA ASP A 152 -37.15 -39.87 -23.50
C ASP A 152 -37.45 -41.04 -24.47
N LEU A 153 -37.90 -42.17 -23.90
CA LEU A 153 -38.21 -43.39 -24.62
C LEU A 153 -39.31 -43.19 -25.67
N LEU A 154 -40.13 -42.14 -25.54
CA LEU A 154 -41.18 -41.79 -26.49
C LEU A 154 -40.64 -41.47 -27.88
N TRP A 155 -39.46 -40.85 -27.98
CA TRP A 155 -38.85 -40.55 -29.28
C TRP A 155 -38.44 -41.82 -30.02
N PHE A 156 -37.85 -42.78 -29.31
CA PHE A 156 -37.53 -44.09 -29.86
C PHE A 156 -38.80 -44.82 -30.32
N PHE A 157 -39.85 -44.78 -29.50
CA PHE A 157 -41.14 -45.41 -29.82
C PHE A 157 -41.79 -44.82 -31.09
N PHE A 158 -41.73 -43.50 -31.27
CA PHE A 158 -42.32 -42.84 -32.44
C PHE A 158 -41.63 -43.27 -33.75
N PHE A 159 -40.30 -43.30 -33.78
CA PHE A 159 -39.55 -43.79 -34.95
C PHE A 159 -39.81 -45.27 -35.25
N PHE A 160 -39.93 -46.08 -34.20
CA PHE A 160 -40.28 -47.49 -34.32
C PHE A 160 -41.68 -47.67 -34.93
N LEU A 161 -42.65 -46.88 -34.48
CA LEU A 161 -44.02 -46.92 -34.98
C LEU A 161 -44.09 -46.55 -36.47
N ILE A 162 -43.35 -45.51 -36.90
CA ILE A 162 -43.25 -45.13 -38.32
C ILE A 162 -42.66 -46.29 -39.14
N SER A 163 -41.59 -46.92 -38.65
CA SER A 163 -40.92 -48.00 -39.36
C SER A 163 -41.83 -49.22 -39.56
N ILE A 164 -42.57 -49.62 -38.51
CA ILE A 164 -43.56 -50.70 -38.61
C ILE A 164 -44.75 -50.29 -39.47
N GLY A 165 -45.23 -49.05 -39.32
CA GLY A 165 -46.32 -48.52 -40.13
C GLY A 165 -45.98 -48.54 -41.62
N TYR A 166 -44.75 -48.18 -41.96
CA TYR A 166 -44.24 -48.25 -43.33
C TYR A 166 -44.17 -49.69 -43.84
N LEU A 167 -43.60 -50.62 -43.05
CA LEU A 167 -43.51 -52.04 -43.42
C LEU A 167 -44.89 -52.69 -43.59
N TRP A 168 -45.89 -52.22 -42.83
CA TRP A 168 -47.28 -52.68 -42.98
C TRP A 168 -47.96 -52.12 -44.23
N LEU A 169 -47.54 -50.94 -44.70
CA LEU A 169 -48.05 -50.30 -45.90
C LEU A 169 -47.44 -50.89 -47.18
N GLU A 170 -46.17 -51.30 -47.13
CA GLU A 170 -45.41 -51.84 -48.27
C GLU A 170 -46.13 -52.98 -49.03
N PRO A 171 -46.71 -54.01 -48.39
CA PRO A 171 -47.40 -55.09 -49.12
C PRO A 171 -48.80 -54.71 -49.62
N LYS A 172 -49.30 -53.49 -49.32
CA LYS A 172 -50.61 -52.99 -49.74
C LYS A 172 -50.54 -51.95 -50.86
N LEU A 173 -49.33 -51.55 -51.24
CA LEU A 173 -49.03 -50.90 -52.53
C LEU A 173 -48.73 -51.98 -53.59
#